data_AF-A0A8B6DVL1-F1
#
_entry.id   AF-A0A8B6DVL1-F1
#
_cell.length_a   1.000
_cell.length_b   1.000
_cell.length_c   1.000
_cell.angle_alpha   90.00
_cell.angle_beta   90.00
_cell.angle_gamma   90.00
#
_symmetry.space_group_name_H-M   'P 1'
#
loop_
_entity.id
_entity.type
_entity.pdbx_description
1 polymer ?
#
loop_
_entity_poly.entity_id
_entity_poly.type
_entity_poly.pdbx_seq_one_letter_code
_entity_poly.pdbx_strand_id
1 'polypeptide(L)'
;MGKGGKLDEDKTTYTWDEISRHDKKDDRWLVIQGDVYNITEWSKRHPGGSRVIGHYAGQDATDAFRAFHNDIDHVKKYLKPLKLGGVEQNQDRTIEEDFRNLRSTAEQMGLFKTSYVYFAVYLIHIIVIEVLSYLTLYYFGTGWVPLLTSILLYGIVQAQSGFLAHDFGHLSVFHNTALDHFFEYFLLAYMKGVSPLWWNHMHFQHHAKPNVMGKDPDVRLDTFMVVGDVMPVE
;
A
#
# COMPACT_ATOMS: atom_id res chain seq x y z
N MET A 1 14.16 23.74 5.72
CA MET A 1 15.12 23.21 6.71
C MET A 1 14.43 23.16 8.07
N GLY A 2 14.13 21.97 8.59
CA GLY A 2 13.40 21.80 9.86
C GLY A 2 14.36 21.76 11.04
N LYS A 3 14.02 22.44 12.14
CA LYS A 3 14.75 22.34 13.41
C LYS A 3 14.39 20.99 14.04
N GLY A 4 15.29 20.02 13.95
CA GLY A 4 15.20 18.76 14.71
C GLY A 4 15.20 19.08 16.21
N GLY A 5 14.44 18.31 17.00
CA GLY A 5 14.39 18.45 18.45
C GLY A 5 15.78 18.38 19.09
N LYS A 6 15.94 18.96 20.29
CA LYS A 6 17.20 18.95 21.05
C LYS A 6 17.75 17.52 21.11
N LEU A 7 18.82 17.29 20.36
CA LEU A 7 19.63 16.08 20.42
C LEU A 7 20.38 16.10 21.75
N ASP A 8 20.37 14.98 22.45
CA ASP A 8 21.36 14.72 23.49
C ASP A 8 22.65 14.36 22.74
N GLU A 9 23.56 15.33 22.56
CA GLU A 9 24.71 15.22 21.64
C GLU A 9 25.66 14.06 21.98
N ASP A 10 25.58 13.52 23.21
CA ASP A 10 26.40 12.40 23.67
C ASP A 10 25.73 11.02 23.52
N LYS A 11 24.42 10.94 23.23
CA LYS A 11 23.69 9.67 23.19
C LYS A 11 23.60 9.10 21.77
N THR A 12 24.38 8.04 21.54
CA THR A 12 24.50 7.39 20.22
C THR A 12 23.57 6.19 20.02
N THR A 13 22.98 5.66 21.10
CA THR A 13 22.13 4.46 21.07
C THR A 13 20.89 4.63 21.95
N TYR A 14 19.77 4.03 21.52
CA TYR A 14 18.45 4.13 22.17
C TYR A 14 17.82 2.74 22.35
N THR A 15 17.06 2.55 23.44
CA THR A 15 16.33 1.31 23.73
C THR A 15 14.95 1.30 23.08
N TRP A 16 14.36 0.12 22.87
CA TRP A 16 12.98 0.00 22.39
C TRP A 16 11.95 0.58 23.37
N ASP A 17 12.18 0.46 24.68
CA ASP A 17 11.33 1.06 25.71
C ASP A 17 11.29 2.59 25.63
N GLU A 18 12.38 3.21 25.17
CA GLU A 18 12.44 4.64 24.92
C GLU A 18 11.77 4.97 23.59
N ILE A 19 12.17 4.31 22.50
CA ILE A 19 11.66 4.56 21.15
C ILE A 19 10.13 4.44 21.09
N SER A 20 9.56 3.41 21.73
CA SER A 20 8.11 3.14 21.74
C SER A 20 7.27 4.22 22.42
N ARG A 21 7.87 5.07 23.27
CA ARG A 21 7.17 6.21 23.91
C ARG A 21 6.97 7.38 22.95
N HIS A 22 7.75 7.46 21.87
CA HIS A 22 7.67 8.50 20.85
C HIS A 22 6.67 8.12 19.75
N ASP A 23 5.41 7.90 20.13
CA ASP A 23 4.31 7.43 19.27
C ASP A 23 3.19 8.48 19.03
N LYS A 24 3.32 9.69 19.58
CA LYS A 24 2.28 10.74 19.58
C LYS A 24 2.38 11.66 18.37
N LYS A 25 1.43 12.57 18.15
CA LYS A 25 1.43 13.40 16.92
C LYS A 25 2.54 14.45 16.90
N ASP A 26 2.86 14.97 18.06
CA ASP A 26 3.85 15.99 18.37
C ASP A 26 5.18 15.41 18.88
N ASP A 27 5.28 14.08 18.98
CA ASP A 27 6.49 13.37 19.34
C ASP A 27 6.56 12.00 18.66
N ARG A 28 7.31 11.90 17.56
CA ARG A 28 7.35 10.73 16.67
C ARG A 28 8.76 10.32 16.32
N TRP A 29 9.16 9.16 16.77
CA TRP A 29 10.38 8.49 16.28
C TRP A 29 10.01 7.25 15.50
N LEU A 30 10.89 6.79 14.62
CA LEU A 30 10.79 5.48 13.99
C LEU A 30 12.19 4.91 13.74
N VAL A 31 12.26 3.61 13.51
CA VAL A 31 13.52 2.92 13.19
C VAL A 31 13.53 2.51 11.72
N ILE A 32 14.64 2.76 11.03
CA ILE A 32 14.90 2.22 9.68
C ILE A 32 16.30 1.63 9.70
N GLN A 33 16.42 0.35 9.37
CA GLN A 33 17.69 -0.39 9.29
C GLN A 33 18.54 -0.28 10.57
N GLY A 34 17.88 -0.23 11.74
CA GLY A 34 18.54 -0.11 13.05
C GLY A 34 18.97 1.30 13.44
N ASP A 35 18.70 2.31 12.61
CA ASP A 35 18.90 3.72 12.94
C ASP A 35 17.59 4.35 13.40
N VAL A 36 17.64 5.18 14.44
CA VAL A 36 16.51 5.91 15.01
C VAL A 36 16.41 7.29 14.36
N TYR A 37 15.21 7.66 13.92
CA TYR A 37 14.93 8.93 13.26
C TYR A 37 13.81 9.69 13.97
N ASN A 38 14.04 10.98 14.25
CA ASN A 38 12.99 11.88 14.69
C ASN A 38 12.24 12.43 13.48
N ILE A 39 10.98 12.02 13.35
CA ILE A 39 10.11 12.42 12.24
C ILE A 39 9.00 13.39 12.65
N THR A 40 9.01 13.92 13.88
CA THR A 40 7.96 14.81 14.41
C THR A 40 7.61 15.94 13.43
N GLU A 41 8.59 16.75 13.05
CA GLU A 41 8.38 17.86 12.12
C GLU A 41 8.35 17.41 10.66
N TRP A 42 9.08 16.34 10.32
CA TRP A 42 9.15 15.82 8.97
C TRP A 42 7.82 15.24 8.49
N SER A 43 7.08 14.57 9.38
CA SER A 43 5.80 13.94 9.09
C SER A 43 4.79 14.90 8.45
N LYS A 44 4.82 16.19 8.82
CA LYS A 44 3.94 17.24 8.29
C LYS A 44 4.20 17.57 6.82
N ARG A 45 5.40 17.27 6.33
CA ARG A 45 5.88 17.57 4.96
C ARG A 45 6.14 16.30 4.16
N HIS A 46 5.88 15.14 4.74
CA HIS A 46 6.11 13.85 4.10
C HIS A 46 5.25 13.72 2.83
N PRO A 47 5.82 13.44 1.65
CA PRO A 47 5.06 13.35 0.40
C PRO A 47 3.95 12.29 0.42
N GLY A 48 4.16 11.17 1.13
CA GLY A 48 3.13 10.14 1.35
C GLY A 48 2.07 10.50 2.40
N GLY A 49 2.13 11.73 2.94
CA GLY A 49 1.21 12.21 3.97
C GLY A 49 1.63 11.89 5.40
N SER A 50 1.14 12.72 6.34
CA SER A 50 1.45 12.64 7.78
C SER A 50 0.75 11.48 8.51
N ARG A 51 -0.36 11.00 7.95
CA ARG A 51 -1.13 9.87 8.49
C ARG A 51 -0.39 8.56 8.27
N VAL A 52 0.02 8.26 7.03
CA VAL A 52 0.72 7.03 6.63
C VAL A 52 2.01 6.84 7.42
N ILE A 53 2.92 7.81 7.38
CA ILE A 53 4.19 7.73 8.15
C ILE A 53 3.94 7.67 9.66
N GLY A 54 2.85 8.27 10.13
CA GLY A 54 2.46 8.27 11.53
C GLY A 54 2.03 6.91 12.07
N HIS A 55 1.59 5.98 11.22
CA HIS A 55 1.19 4.64 11.66
C HIS A 55 2.35 3.81 12.21
N TYR A 56 3.59 4.20 11.89
CA TYR A 56 4.84 3.54 12.29
C TYR A 56 5.60 4.30 13.40
N ALA A 57 5.00 5.32 14.01
CA ALA A 57 5.63 6.02 15.13
C ALA A 57 5.85 5.04 16.30
N GLY A 58 7.05 5.07 16.88
CA GLY A 58 7.51 4.17 17.94
C GLY A 58 7.88 2.75 17.49
N GLN A 59 7.99 2.49 16.17
CA GLN A 59 8.15 1.14 15.62
C GLN A 59 9.32 1.02 14.63
N ASP A 60 9.70 -0.23 14.29
CA ASP A 60 10.56 -0.50 13.13
C ASP A 60 9.74 -0.35 11.84
N ALA A 61 10.10 0.64 11.03
CA ALA A 61 9.46 0.97 9.76
C ALA A 61 10.29 0.49 8.56
N THR A 62 11.31 -0.36 8.75
CA THR A 62 12.27 -0.72 7.69
C THR A 62 11.60 -1.33 6.47
N ASP A 63 10.73 -2.32 6.66
CA ASP A 63 10.09 -3.02 5.55
C ASP A 63 9.04 -2.16 4.85
N ALA A 64 8.29 -1.38 5.62
CA ALA A 64 7.38 -0.36 5.09
C ALA A 64 8.12 0.69 4.27
N PHE A 65 9.22 1.21 4.80
CA PHE A 65 10.07 2.18 4.12
C PHE A 65 10.57 1.62 2.78
N ARG A 66 11.02 0.37 2.74
CA ARG A 66 11.42 -0.29 1.49
C ARG A 66 10.25 -0.53 0.52
N ALA A 67 9.06 -0.82 1.03
CA ALA A 67 7.89 -1.11 0.20
C ALA A 67 7.31 0.14 -0.50
N PHE A 68 7.28 1.28 0.19
CA PHE A 68 6.63 2.51 -0.32
C PHE A 68 7.56 3.43 -1.11
N HIS A 69 8.88 3.26 -1.01
CA HIS A 69 9.84 4.17 -1.65
C HIS A 69 10.58 3.48 -2.79
N ASN A 70 10.13 3.75 -4.02
CA ASN A 70 10.73 3.20 -5.24
C ASN A 70 12.18 3.68 -5.48
N ASP A 71 12.48 4.95 -5.16
CA ASP A 71 13.82 5.54 -5.29
C ASP A 71 14.45 5.74 -3.90
N ILE A 72 15.02 4.65 -3.38
CA ILE A 72 15.66 4.64 -2.06
C ILE A 72 16.83 5.62 -1.98
N ASP A 73 17.59 5.79 -3.06
CA ASP A 73 18.77 6.67 -3.06
C ASP A 73 18.40 8.15 -3.03
N HIS A 74 17.29 8.52 -3.67
CA HIS A 74 16.72 9.85 -3.51
C HIS A 74 16.22 10.07 -2.09
N VAL A 75 15.47 9.11 -1.52
CA VAL A 75 14.82 9.28 -0.21
C VAL A 75 15.83 9.31 0.94
N LYS A 76 16.94 8.55 0.84
CA LYS A 76 18.05 8.57 1.83
C LYS A 76 18.63 9.97 2.08
N LYS A 77 18.51 10.90 1.12
CA LYS A 77 18.96 12.29 1.29
C LYS A 77 18.19 13.04 2.37
N TYR A 78 16.92 12.67 2.59
CA TYR A 78 16.07 13.26 3.64
C TYR A 78 16.30 12.63 5.01
N LEU A 79 16.83 11.40 5.09
CA LEU A 79 17.06 10.69 6.35
C LEU A 79 18.20 11.26 7.18
N LYS A 80 19.28 11.71 6.54
CA LYS A 80 20.49 12.22 7.21
C LYS A 80 20.21 13.26 8.30
N PRO A 81 19.46 14.36 8.04
CA PRO A 81 19.19 15.36 9.06
C PRO A 81 18.18 14.91 10.14
N LEU A 82 17.54 13.76 10.00
CA LEU A 82 16.53 13.24 10.93
C LEU A 82 17.11 12.20 11.90
N LYS A 83 18.31 11.69 11.61
CA LYS A 83 18.93 10.61 12.38
C LYS A 83 19.33 11.09 13.77
N LEU A 84 18.97 10.32 14.79
CA LEU A 84 19.36 10.53 16.19
C LEU A 84 20.55 9.64 16.58
N GLY A 85 20.51 8.36 16.21
CA GLY A 85 21.49 7.35 16.63
C GLY A 85 21.08 5.96 16.18
N GLY A 86 21.63 4.92 16.82
CA GLY A 86 21.28 3.51 16.59
C GLY A 86 20.31 2.95 17.64
N VAL A 87 19.72 1.80 17.35
CA VAL A 87 18.95 1.01 18.34
C VAL A 87 19.83 -0.03 19.03
N GLU A 88 19.60 -0.27 20.31
CA GLU A 88 20.23 -1.37 21.03
C GLU A 88 19.75 -2.72 20.47
N GLN A 89 20.68 -3.64 20.19
CA GLN A 89 20.35 -4.97 19.69
C GLN A 89 19.82 -5.86 20.82
N ASN A 90 18.50 -5.86 21.03
CA ASN A 90 17.85 -6.71 22.04
C ASN A 90 16.48 -7.27 21.61
N GLN A 91 16.14 -7.20 20.31
CA GLN A 91 14.84 -7.66 19.82
C GLN A 91 14.97 -8.99 19.08
N ASP A 92 14.10 -9.94 19.42
CA ASP A 92 13.87 -11.15 18.62
C ASP A 92 13.18 -10.75 17.30
N ARG A 93 13.83 -10.99 16.17
CA ARG A 93 13.42 -10.54 14.81
C ARG A 93 13.05 -11.70 13.89
N THR A 94 12.69 -12.84 14.47
CA THR A 94 12.46 -14.09 13.74
C THR A 94 11.42 -13.96 12.62
N ILE A 95 10.28 -13.29 12.88
CA ILE A 95 9.21 -13.14 11.88
C ILE A 95 9.61 -12.18 10.74
N GLU A 96 10.23 -11.05 11.07
CA GLU A 96 10.69 -10.07 10.07
C GLU A 96 11.79 -10.66 9.18
N GLU A 97 12.68 -11.46 9.76
CA GLU A 97 13.71 -12.20 9.02
C GLU A 97 13.09 -13.23 8.08
N ASP A 98 12.11 -14.01 8.54
CA ASP A 98 11.38 -14.96 7.71
C ASP A 98 10.68 -14.28 6.52
N PHE A 99 10.03 -13.13 6.74
CA PHE A 99 9.39 -12.37 5.67
C PHE A 99 10.41 -11.82 4.66
N ARG A 100 11.56 -11.32 5.14
CA ARG A 100 12.65 -10.84 4.27
C ARG A 100 13.26 -11.98 3.45
N ASN A 101 13.41 -13.16 4.04
CA ASN A 101 13.88 -14.36 3.35
C ASN A 101 12.87 -14.78 2.27
N LEU A 102 11.57 -14.84 2.59
CA LEU A 102 10.51 -15.14 1.63
C LEU A 102 10.55 -14.19 0.43
N ARG A 103 10.66 -12.88 0.68
CA ARG A 103 10.77 -11.89 -0.38
C ARG A 103 12.01 -12.10 -1.24
N SER A 104 13.17 -12.34 -0.62
CA SER A 104 14.41 -12.60 -1.36
C SER A 104 14.29 -13.84 -2.25
N THR A 105 13.66 -14.90 -1.76
CA THR A 105 13.35 -16.10 -2.56
C THR A 105 12.45 -15.75 -3.75
N ALA A 106 11.37 -14.98 -3.54
CA ALA A 106 10.49 -14.55 -4.62
C ALA A 106 11.20 -13.68 -5.68
N GLU A 107 12.11 -12.80 -5.25
CA GLU A 107 12.97 -11.98 -6.13
C GLU A 107 13.93 -12.86 -6.95
N GLN A 108 14.59 -13.83 -6.32
CA GLN A 108 15.50 -14.78 -6.99
C GLN A 108 14.77 -15.68 -7.99
N MET A 109 13.55 -16.09 -7.67
CA MET A 109 12.66 -16.83 -8.59
C MET A 109 12.15 -15.97 -9.75
N GLY A 110 12.36 -14.65 -9.71
CA GLY A 110 11.88 -13.72 -10.73
C GLY A 110 10.37 -13.54 -10.73
N LEU A 111 9.68 -13.81 -9.62
CA LEU A 111 8.21 -13.71 -9.51
C LEU A 111 7.69 -12.27 -9.64
N PHE A 112 8.57 -11.28 -9.47
CA PHE A 112 8.25 -9.86 -9.68
C PHE A 112 8.50 -9.37 -11.11
N LYS A 113 8.91 -10.26 -12.04
CA LYS A 113 9.08 -9.89 -13.46
C LYS A 113 7.73 -9.91 -14.17
N THR A 114 7.29 -8.73 -14.62
CA THR A 114 6.00 -8.56 -15.27
C THR A 114 5.96 -9.19 -16.67
N SER A 115 4.90 -9.95 -16.94
CA SER A 115 4.57 -10.44 -18.29
C SER A 115 3.58 -9.51 -18.99
N TYR A 116 4.06 -8.64 -19.88
CA TYR A 116 3.19 -7.71 -20.62
C TYR A 116 2.14 -8.43 -21.48
N VAL A 117 2.47 -9.60 -22.02
CA VAL A 117 1.54 -10.40 -22.82
C VAL A 117 0.36 -10.88 -21.96
N TYR A 118 0.64 -11.32 -20.73
CA TYR A 118 -0.41 -11.73 -19.79
C TYR A 118 -1.38 -10.56 -19.52
N PHE A 119 -0.86 -9.40 -19.15
CA PHE A 119 -1.69 -8.22 -18.87
C PHE A 119 -2.45 -7.71 -20.09
N ALA A 120 -1.85 -7.77 -21.29
CA ALA A 120 -2.53 -7.42 -22.53
C ALA A 120 -3.69 -8.38 -22.85
N VAL A 121 -3.46 -9.69 -22.74
CA VAL A 121 -4.50 -10.71 -22.93
C VAL A 121 -5.60 -10.56 -21.88
N TYR A 122 -5.24 -10.27 -20.62
CA TYR A 122 -6.20 -10.08 -19.54
C TYR A 122 -7.09 -8.85 -19.78
N LEU A 123 -6.51 -7.73 -20.22
CA LEU A 123 -7.27 -6.54 -20.61
C LEU A 123 -8.20 -6.81 -21.81
N ILE A 124 -7.71 -7.49 -22.85
CA ILE A 124 -8.52 -7.85 -24.03
C ILE A 124 -9.68 -8.76 -23.61
N HIS A 125 -9.43 -9.75 -22.76
CA HIS A 125 -10.45 -10.64 -22.22
C HIS A 125 -11.57 -9.88 -21.51
N ILE A 126 -11.21 -8.94 -20.62
CA ILE A 126 -12.16 -8.09 -19.90
C ILE A 126 -13.01 -7.29 -20.90
N ILE A 127 -12.40 -6.62 -21.87
CA ILE A 127 -13.11 -5.82 -22.89
C ILE A 127 -14.05 -6.70 -23.73
N VAL A 128 -13.62 -7.90 -24.13
CA VAL A 128 -14.44 -8.82 -24.91
C VAL A 128 -15.67 -9.27 -24.12
N ILE A 129 -15.52 -9.67 -22.86
CA ILE A 129 -16.66 -10.08 -22.05
C ILE A 129 -17.61 -8.91 -21.79
N GLU A 130 -17.08 -7.71 -21.57
CA GLU A 130 -17.91 -6.52 -21.40
C GLU A 130 -18.77 -6.26 -22.65
N VAL A 131 -18.16 -6.26 -23.84
CA VAL A 131 -18.89 -6.09 -25.10
C VAL A 131 -19.93 -7.20 -25.27
N LEU A 132 -19.57 -8.47 -24.99
CA LEU A 132 -20.52 -9.58 -25.05
C LEU A 132 -21.71 -9.38 -24.11
N SER A 133 -21.49 -8.83 -22.90
CA SER A 133 -22.58 -8.55 -21.96
C SER A 133 -23.62 -7.59 -22.55
N TYR A 134 -23.19 -6.56 -23.27
CA TYR A 134 -24.08 -5.61 -23.94
C TYR A 134 -24.72 -6.20 -25.19
N LEU A 135 -23.95 -6.94 -26.00
CA LEU A 135 -24.46 -7.60 -27.20
C LEU A 135 -25.53 -8.65 -26.89
N THR A 136 -25.43 -9.34 -25.75
CA THR A 136 -26.45 -10.28 -25.29
C THR A 136 -27.81 -9.58 -25.12
N LEU A 137 -27.86 -8.41 -24.47
CA LEU A 137 -29.11 -7.64 -24.36
C LEU A 137 -29.58 -7.10 -25.71
N TYR A 138 -28.64 -6.63 -26.54
CA TYR A 138 -28.97 -6.02 -27.82
C TYR A 138 -29.61 -7.01 -28.80
N TYR A 139 -29.07 -8.21 -28.95
CA TYR A 139 -29.55 -9.19 -29.92
C TYR A 139 -30.67 -10.11 -29.41
N PHE A 140 -30.67 -10.43 -28.11
CA PHE A 140 -31.62 -11.39 -27.54
C PHE A 140 -32.75 -10.72 -26.72
N GLY A 141 -32.73 -9.39 -26.63
CA GLY A 141 -33.75 -8.60 -25.94
C GLY A 141 -33.64 -8.62 -24.42
N THR A 142 -34.66 -8.10 -23.75
CA THR A 142 -34.69 -7.88 -22.28
C THR A 142 -35.41 -8.97 -21.50
N GLY A 143 -35.52 -10.18 -22.08
CA GLY A 143 -36.06 -11.34 -21.37
C GLY A 143 -35.19 -11.73 -20.17
N TRP A 144 -35.74 -12.48 -19.23
CA TRP A 144 -35.04 -12.89 -18.00
C TRP A 144 -33.71 -13.61 -18.27
N VAL A 145 -33.65 -14.49 -19.28
CA VAL A 145 -32.43 -15.24 -19.59
C VAL A 145 -31.30 -14.31 -20.09
N PRO A 146 -31.48 -13.51 -21.18
CA PRO A 146 -30.47 -12.53 -21.59
C PRO A 146 -30.07 -11.57 -20.48
N LEU A 147 -31.04 -11.09 -19.69
CA LEU A 147 -30.77 -10.17 -18.58
C LEU A 147 -29.85 -10.78 -17.52
N LEU A 148 -30.18 -11.99 -17.04
CA LEU A 148 -29.37 -12.67 -16.02
C LEU A 148 -27.99 -13.04 -16.57
N THR A 149 -27.90 -13.45 -17.83
CA THR A 149 -26.61 -13.72 -18.49
C THR A 149 -25.75 -12.46 -18.56
N SER A 150 -26.31 -11.33 -18.98
CA SER A 150 -25.58 -10.06 -19.04
C SER A 150 -25.13 -9.57 -17.66
N ILE A 151 -25.98 -9.71 -16.63
CA ILE A 151 -25.60 -9.39 -15.25
C ILE A 151 -24.41 -10.25 -14.80
N LEU A 152 -24.44 -11.55 -15.09
CA LEU A 152 -23.35 -12.46 -14.72
C LEU A 152 -22.04 -12.07 -15.43
N LEU A 153 -22.07 -11.88 -16.75
CA LEU A 153 -20.90 -11.48 -17.53
C LEU A 153 -20.34 -10.14 -17.06
N TYR A 154 -21.21 -9.15 -16.88
CA TYR A 154 -20.82 -7.84 -16.40
C TYR A 154 -20.26 -7.89 -14.97
N GLY A 155 -20.84 -8.69 -14.08
CA GLY A 155 -20.33 -8.90 -12.73
C GLY A 155 -18.90 -9.45 -12.71
N ILE A 156 -18.59 -10.42 -13.58
CA ILE A 156 -17.24 -10.98 -13.74
C ILE A 156 -16.26 -9.89 -14.22
N VAL A 157 -16.64 -9.14 -15.27
CA VAL A 157 -15.86 -8.01 -15.80
C VAL A 157 -15.56 -6.99 -14.71
N GLN A 158 -16.57 -6.61 -13.92
CA GLN A 158 -16.43 -5.60 -12.88
C GLN A 158 -15.53 -6.05 -11.73
N ALA A 159 -15.51 -7.34 -11.39
CA ALA A 159 -14.56 -7.88 -10.42
C ALA A 159 -13.14 -7.88 -10.98
N GLN A 160 -12.96 -8.43 -12.18
CA GLN A 160 -11.65 -8.54 -12.84
C GLN A 160 -11.02 -7.18 -13.15
N SER A 161 -11.81 -6.20 -13.60
CA SER A 161 -11.35 -4.83 -13.86
C SER A 161 -10.82 -4.16 -12.61
N GLY A 162 -11.40 -4.43 -11.44
CA GLY A 162 -10.92 -3.95 -10.14
C GLY A 162 -9.54 -4.52 -9.79
N PHE A 163 -9.34 -5.82 -9.93
CA PHE A 163 -8.03 -6.45 -9.68
C PHE A 163 -6.97 -5.98 -10.68
N LEU A 164 -7.32 -5.88 -11.97
CA LEU A 164 -6.39 -5.39 -12.97
C LEU A 164 -6.02 -3.91 -12.72
N ALA A 165 -6.99 -3.08 -12.36
CA ALA A 165 -6.74 -1.69 -12.00
C ALA A 165 -5.87 -1.58 -10.75
N HIS A 166 -6.06 -2.46 -9.77
CA HIS A 166 -5.23 -2.53 -8.57
C HIS A 166 -3.75 -2.73 -8.92
N ASP A 167 -3.44 -3.64 -9.83
CA ASP A 167 -2.06 -3.92 -10.23
C ASP A 167 -1.42 -2.74 -10.96
N PHE A 168 -2.20 -2.04 -11.79
CA PHE A 168 -1.77 -0.76 -12.39
C PHE A 168 -1.57 0.33 -11.34
N GLY A 169 -2.47 0.46 -10.36
CA GLY A 169 -2.35 1.45 -9.27
C GLY A 169 -1.10 1.26 -8.40
N HIS A 170 -0.60 0.02 -8.31
CA HIS A 170 0.67 -0.32 -7.66
C HIS A 170 1.91 -0.08 -8.52
N LEU A 171 1.75 0.42 -9.75
CA LEU A 171 2.85 0.64 -10.71
C LEU A 171 3.62 -0.66 -11.02
N SER A 172 2.93 -1.80 -10.92
CA SER A 172 3.55 -3.12 -11.02
C SER A 172 3.64 -3.63 -12.45
N VAL A 173 2.91 -3.03 -13.40
CA VAL A 173 2.85 -3.52 -14.78
C VAL A 173 3.95 -2.89 -15.63
N PHE A 174 3.93 -1.57 -15.81
CA PHE A 174 4.92 -0.89 -16.67
C PHE A 174 6.10 -0.28 -15.90
N HIS A 175 5.99 -0.20 -14.58
CA HIS A 175 6.94 0.53 -13.73
C HIS A 175 7.10 1.99 -14.19
N ASN A 176 6.05 2.55 -14.79
CA ASN A 176 6.00 3.90 -15.31
C ASN A 176 4.71 4.55 -14.84
N THR A 177 4.84 5.50 -13.92
CA THR A 177 3.72 6.20 -13.29
C THR A 177 2.68 6.74 -14.27
N ALA A 178 3.10 7.29 -15.41
CA ALA A 178 2.16 7.85 -16.37
C ALA A 178 1.38 6.76 -17.11
N LEU A 179 2.06 5.70 -17.54
CA LEU A 179 1.44 4.63 -18.32
C LEU A 179 0.55 3.74 -17.45
N ASP A 180 1.04 3.36 -16.26
CA ASP A 180 0.26 2.58 -15.29
C ASP A 180 -1.00 3.33 -14.85
N HIS A 181 -0.88 4.62 -14.47
CA HIS A 181 -2.07 5.40 -14.10
C HIS A 181 -3.01 5.64 -15.28
N PHE A 182 -2.53 5.72 -16.53
CA PHE A 182 -3.44 5.80 -17.67
C PHE A 182 -4.39 4.59 -17.73
N PHE A 183 -3.86 3.37 -17.59
CA PHE A 183 -4.69 2.17 -17.60
C PHE A 183 -5.53 1.99 -16.33
N GLU A 184 -4.99 2.37 -15.16
CA GLU A 184 -5.78 2.41 -13.92
C GLU A 184 -7.00 3.34 -14.08
N TYR A 185 -6.81 4.54 -14.63
CA TYR A 185 -7.89 5.51 -14.82
C TYR A 185 -8.91 5.01 -15.83
N PHE A 186 -8.46 4.38 -16.91
CA PHE A 186 -9.37 3.75 -17.86
C PHE A 186 -10.24 2.68 -17.18
N LEU A 187 -9.66 1.78 -16.39
CA LEU A 187 -10.38 0.69 -15.74
C LEU A 187 -11.29 1.18 -14.59
N LEU A 188 -10.81 2.06 -13.72
CA LEU A 188 -11.60 2.55 -12.59
C LEU A 188 -12.61 3.62 -13.01
N ALA A 189 -12.19 4.65 -13.73
CA ALA A 189 -13.07 5.77 -14.03
C ALA A 189 -14.06 5.42 -15.16
N TYR A 190 -13.57 4.93 -16.30
CA TYR A 190 -14.42 4.69 -17.46
C TYR A 190 -15.22 3.38 -17.33
N MET A 191 -14.57 2.26 -17.01
CA MET A 191 -15.28 0.96 -16.97
C MET A 191 -16.06 0.72 -15.67
N LYS A 192 -15.53 1.15 -14.53
CA LYS A 192 -16.13 0.88 -13.21
C LYS A 192 -16.94 2.04 -12.64
N GLY A 193 -16.70 3.27 -13.12
CA GLY A 193 -17.35 4.47 -12.57
C GLY A 193 -16.86 4.87 -11.17
N VAL A 194 -15.65 4.45 -10.79
CA VAL A 194 -15.02 4.74 -9.49
C VAL A 194 -13.91 5.77 -9.67
N SER A 195 -13.78 6.72 -8.74
CA SER A 195 -12.70 7.70 -8.76
C SER A 195 -11.35 7.02 -8.44
N PRO A 196 -10.37 7.03 -9.37
CA PRO A 196 -9.04 6.47 -9.12
C PRO A 196 -8.29 7.23 -8.02
N LEU A 197 -8.53 8.55 -7.90
CA LEU A 197 -7.93 9.38 -6.86
C LEU A 197 -8.42 9.01 -5.47
N TRP A 198 -9.73 8.81 -5.30
CA TRP A 198 -10.30 8.34 -4.05
C TRP A 198 -9.80 6.93 -3.71
N TRP A 199 -9.80 6.03 -4.71
CA TRP A 199 -9.33 4.67 -4.53
C TRP A 199 -7.87 4.66 -4.07
N ASN A 200 -6.96 5.33 -4.78
CA ASN A 200 -5.56 5.44 -4.39
C ASN A 200 -5.38 6.05 -2.98
N HIS A 201 -6.14 7.11 -2.66
CA HIS A 201 -6.05 7.73 -1.33
C HIS A 201 -6.40 6.74 -0.20
N MET A 202 -7.45 5.93 -0.39
CA MET A 202 -7.88 4.94 0.59
C MET A 202 -6.92 3.73 0.60
N HIS A 203 -6.59 3.24 -0.58
CA HIS A 203 -5.78 2.04 -0.81
C HIS A 203 -4.34 2.19 -0.29
N PHE A 204 -3.72 3.36 -0.47
CA PHE A 204 -2.40 3.62 0.12
C PHE A 204 -2.43 3.61 1.65
N GLN A 205 -3.53 4.05 2.26
CA GLN A 205 -3.69 3.97 3.73
C GLN A 205 -3.94 2.54 4.20
N HIS A 206 -4.74 1.76 3.45
CA HIS A 206 -4.94 0.35 3.70
C HIS A 206 -3.59 -0.40 3.69
N HIS A 207 -2.80 -0.26 2.64
CA HIS A 207 -1.49 -0.91 2.56
C HIS A 207 -0.46 -0.41 3.56
N ALA A 208 -0.65 0.79 4.13
CA ALA A 208 0.24 1.30 5.15
C ALA A 208 0.12 0.52 6.46
N LYS A 209 -1.05 0.03 6.85
CA LYS A 209 -1.21 -0.87 8.00
C LYS A 209 -2.50 -1.67 7.85
N PRO A 210 -2.49 -2.73 7.01
CA PRO A 210 -3.71 -3.44 6.65
C PRO A 210 -4.30 -4.17 7.86
N ASN A 211 -5.63 -4.20 7.91
CA ASN A 211 -6.44 -4.84 8.94
C ASN A 211 -6.26 -4.30 10.36
N VAL A 212 -5.54 -3.20 10.58
CA VAL A 212 -5.36 -2.62 11.93
C VAL A 212 -6.43 -1.58 12.21
N MET A 213 -7.22 -1.81 13.27
CA MET A 213 -8.30 -0.90 13.64
C MET A 213 -7.82 0.53 13.91
N GLY A 214 -8.58 1.51 13.41
CA GLY A 214 -8.27 2.93 13.53
C GLY A 214 -7.15 3.42 12.60
N LYS A 215 -6.34 2.51 12.03
CA LYS A 215 -5.28 2.83 11.07
C LYS A 215 -5.75 2.54 9.63
N ASP A 216 -6.19 1.31 9.37
CA ASP A 216 -6.77 0.87 8.10
C ASP A 216 -8.18 1.47 7.92
N PRO A 217 -8.43 2.25 6.85
CA PRO A 217 -9.74 2.82 6.61
C PRO A 217 -10.77 1.80 6.08
N ASP A 218 -10.36 0.61 5.63
CA ASP A 218 -11.23 -0.39 5.00
C ASP A 218 -11.95 -1.28 6.03
N VAL A 219 -11.42 -1.38 7.24
CA VAL A 219 -11.99 -2.19 8.34
C VAL A 219 -12.84 -1.36 9.32
N ARG A 220 -13.31 -0.18 8.92
CA ARG A 220 -14.22 0.67 9.72
C ARG A 220 -15.69 0.21 9.70
N LEU A 221 -15.92 -1.05 9.34
CA LEU A 221 -17.23 -1.70 9.27
C LEU A 221 -17.35 -2.80 10.32
N ASP A 222 -16.63 -2.69 11.43
CA ASP A 222 -16.67 -3.60 12.59
C ASP A 222 -18.09 -3.85 13.13
N THR A 223 -19.01 -2.89 12.93
CA THR A 223 -20.44 -3.07 13.27
C THR A 223 -21.19 -3.99 12.29
N PHE A 224 -20.70 -4.17 11.06
CA PHE A 224 -21.38 -4.90 9.97
C PHE A 224 -20.62 -6.15 9.49
N MET A 225 -19.31 -6.21 9.72
CA MET A 225 -18.42 -7.29 9.32
C MET A 225 -17.94 -8.02 10.58
N VAL A 226 -17.98 -9.35 10.56
CA VAL A 226 -17.45 -10.17 11.66
C VAL A 226 -15.94 -9.98 11.71
N VAL A 227 -15.47 -9.20 12.67
CA VAL A 227 -14.07 -9.19 13.05
C VAL A 227 -13.87 -10.40 13.97
N GLY A 228 -12.87 -11.24 13.69
CA GLY A 228 -12.62 -12.45 14.48
C GLY A 228 -12.36 -12.13 15.95
N ASP A 229 -12.48 -13.14 16.82
CA ASP A 229 -12.31 -12.99 18.28
C ASP A 229 -10.95 -12.38 18.68
N VAL A 230 -9.95 -12.51 17.81
CA VAL A 230 -8.62 -11.89 17.96
C VAL A 230 -8.52 -10.74 16.98
N MET A 231 -8.41 -9.53 17.54
CA MET A 231 -8.23 -8.32 16.74
C MET A 231 -6.75 -7.96 16.67
N PRO A 232 -6.22 -7.63 15.49
CA PRO A 232 -4.83 -7.20 15.35
C PRO A 232 -4.64 -5.89 16.11
N VAL A 233 -3.81 -5.95 17.13
CA VAL A 233 -3.37 -4.81 17.96
C VAL A 233 -1.94 -4.49 17.58
N GLU A 234 -1.74 -3.42 16.81
CA GLU A 234 -0.44 -2.86 16.43
C GLU A 234 -0.44 -1.33 16.39
#